data_AF-A0A075MT12-F1
#
_entry.id   AF-A0A075MT12-F1
#
_cell.length_a   1.000
_cell.length_b   1.000
_cell.length_c   1.000
_cell.angle_alpha   90.00
_cell.angle_beta   90.00
_cell.angle_gamma   90.00
#
_symmetry.space_group_name_H-M   'P 1'
#
loop_
_entity.id
_entity.type
_entity.pdbx_description
1 polymer ?
#
loop_
_entity_poly.entity_id
_entity_poly.type
_entity_poly.pdbx_seq_one_letter_code
_entity_poly.pdbx_strand_id
1 'polypeptide(L)'
;MEIYILNKQYRYAVEIRHPSWFNDELYDFLKRKGICLVWNQLDDIKAPPIVTTDFIYLRLIGDRSISEHEFGRIQKDRVPEMELLAQEVKKATATGALGGSQPASDCIRYSCLNHHMQSTFIL
;
A
#
# COMPACT_ATOMS: atom_id res chain seq x y z
N MET A 1 -0.75 -20.92 7.72
CA MET A 1 -1.81 -19.90 7.91
C MET A 1 -2.89 -20.15 6.87
N GLU A 2 -4.06 -20.65 7.27
CA GLU A 2 -5.16 -20.93 6.33
C GLU A 2 -6.26 -19.88 6.47
N ILE A 3 -6.30 -18.94 5.53
CA ILE A 3 -7.43 -18.04 5.35
C ILE A 3 -8.47 -18.80 4.52
N TYR A 4 -9.30 -19.61 5.18
CA TYR A 4 -10.51 -20.16 4.55
C TYR A 4 -11.60 -19.08 4.57
N ILE A 5 -12.24 -18.86 3.42
CA ILE A 5 -13.42 -18.01 3.20
C ILE A 5 -13.13 -16.50 3.11
N LEU A 6 -12.40 -16.09 2.08
CA LEU A 6 -12.58 -14.77 1.49
C LEU A 6 -13.50 -14.88 0.28
N ASN A 7 -14.52 -14.02 0.20
CA ASN A 7 -15.46 -14.02 -0.92
C ASN A 7 -14.73 -13.52 -2.18
N LYS A 8 -14.67 -14.37 -3.21
CA LYS A 8 -13.97 -14.10 -4.47
C LYS A 8 -14.54 -12.92 -5.28
N GLN A 9 -15.70 -12.40 -4.92
CA GLN A 9 -16.28 -11.20 -5.55
C GLN A 9 -15.55 -9.91 -5.15
N TYR A 10 -14.77 -9.92 -4.07
CA TYR A 10 -14.03 -8.75 -3.60
C TYR A 10 -12.53 -8.91 -3.79
N ARG A 11 -11.85 -7.77 -3.92
CA ARG A 11 -10.38 -7.69 -3.89
C ARG A 11 -9.95 -7.31 -2.48
N TYR A 12 -8.92 -7.96 -1.98
CA TYR A 12 -8.44 -7.77 -0.62
C TYR A 12 -7.03 -7.19 -0.61
N ALA A 13 -6.76 -6.35 0.38
CA ALA A 13 -5.44 -5.84 0.68
C ALA A 13 -5.14 -6.01 2.17
N VAL A 14 -3.92 -6.41 2.51
CA VAL A 14 -3.47 -6.66 3.89
C VAL A 14 -2.29 -5.74 4.21
N GLU A 15 -2.43 -4.97 5.28
CA GLU A 15 -1.36 -4.15 5.83
C GLU A 15 -0.63 -4.88 6.96
N ILE A 16 0.66 -5.12 6.75
CA ILE A 16 1.52 -5.72 7.76
C ILE A 16 2.05 -4.62 8.68
N ARG A 17 1.86 -4.81 9.99
CA ARG A 17 2.27 -3.86 11.04
C ARG A 17 3.31 -4.43 11.99
N HIS A 18 4.02 -5.49 11.60
CA HIS A 18 5.12 -6.03 12.38
C HIS A 18 6.21 -6.63 11.47
N PRO A 19 7.50 -6.23 11.60
CA PRO A 19 8.54 -6.60 10.64
C PRO A 19 8.78 -8.10 10.46
N SER A 20 8.55 -8.90 11.52
CA SER A 20 8.77 -10.36 11.49
C SER A 20 7.91 -11.11 10.46
N TRP A 21 6.87 -10.47 9.93
CA TRP A 21 5.97 -11.06 8.94
C TRP A 21 6.49 -10.89 7.50
N PHE A 22 7.49 -10.03 7.27
CA PHE A 22 8.08 -9.85 5.95
C PHE A 22 9.03 -11.00 5.62
N ASN A 23 8.50 -12.01 4.93
CA ASN A 23 9.24 -13.18 4.48
C ASN A 23 8.61 -13.76 3.20
N ASP A 24 9.36 -14.61 2.50
CA ASP A 24 8.94 -15.17 1.22
C ASP A 24 7.68 -16.05 1.33
N GLU A 25 7.49 -16.74 2.46
CA GLU A 25 6.30 -17.55 2.71
C GLU A 25 5.03 -16.69 2.68
N LEU A 26 5.05 -15.53 3.32
CA LEU A 26 3.95 -14.57 3.28
C LEU A 26 3.71 -14.08 1.85
N TYR A 27 4.76 -13.66 1.13
CA TYR A 27 4.60 -13.10 -0.22
C TYR A 27 3.99 -14.11 -1.18
N ASP A 28 4.47 -15.35 -1.14
CA ASP A 28 3.96 -16.42 -1.99
C ASP A 28 2.53 -16.81 -1.61
N PHE A 29 2.21 -16.80 -0.31
CA PHE A 29 0.83 -16.99 0.15
C PHE A 29 -0.11 -15.91 -0.41
N LEU A 30 0.26 -14.64 -0.30
CA LEU A 30 -0.54 -13.52 -0.80
C LEU A 30 -0.72 -13.58 -2.33
N LYS A 31 0.35 -13.89 -3.08
CA LYS A 31 0.29 -14.11 -4.54
C LYS A 31 -0.67 -15.23 -4.92
N ARG A 32 -0.55 -16.40 -4.28
CA ARG A 32 -1.43 -17.55 -4.55
C ARG A 32 -2.90 -17.26 -4.26
N LYS A 33 -3.18 -16.36 -3.32
CA LYS A 33 -4.54 -15.97 -2.93
C LYS A 33 -5.06 -14.73 -3.66
N GLY A 34 -4.24 -14.05 -4.46
CA GLY A 34 -4.62 -12.79 -5.11
C GLY A 34 -4.92 -11.68 -4.11
N ILE A 35 -4.17 -11.62 -3.01
CA ILE A 35 -4.32 -10.61 -1.96
C ILE A 35 -3.19 -9.59 -2.08
N CYS A 36 -3.51 -8.30 -2.12
CA CYS A 36 -2.52 -7.23 -2.23
C CYS A 36 -1.79 -7.03 -0.91
N LEU A 37 -0.45 -7.05 -0.94
CA LEU A 37 0.35 -6.50 0.14
C LEU A 37 0.25 -4.97 0.07
N VAL A 38 -0.19 -4.35 1.16
CA VAL A 38 -0.26 -2.88 1.24
C VAL A 38 1.14 -2.31 1.36
N TRP A 39 1.46 -1.34 0.50
CA TRP A 39 2.69 -0.54 0.62
C TRP A 39 2.37 0.66 1.50
N ASN A 40 2.83 0.63 2.75
CA ASN A 40 2.59 1.70 3.71
C ASN A 40 3.82 2.58 3.91
N GLN A 41 3.56 3.84 4.24
CA GLN A 41 4.55 4.72 4.84
C GLN A 41 4.21 4.82 6.34
N LEU A 42 4.82 3.96 7.15
CA LEU A 42 4.84 4.09 8.61
C LEU A 42 6.26 4.44 9.07
N ASP A 43 6.37 5.11 10.22
CA ASP A 43 7.65 5.56 10.75
C ASP A 43 8.58 4.40 11.13
N ASP A 44 8.01 3.36 11.75
CA ASP A 44 8.78 2.23 12.27
C ASP A 44 8.81 1.03 11.32
N ILE A 45 7.98 1.03 10.27
CA ILE A 45 7.77 -0.12 9.40
C ILE A 45 7.62 0.33 7.97
N LYS A 46 8.48 -0.20 7.09
CA LYS A 46 8.39 0.01 5.65
C LYS A 46 8.08 -1.32 5.00
N ALA A 47 6.87 -1.46 4.46
CA ALA A 47 6.56 -2.60 3.62
C ALA A 47 7.49 -2.59 2.39
N PRO A 48 8.15 -3.72 2.07
CA PRO A 48 8.98 -3.78 0.88
C PRO A 48 8.09 -3.67 -0.38
N PRO A 49 8.61 -3.13 -1.50
CA PRO A 49 7.86 -2.91 -2.73
C PRO A 49 7.62 -4.21 -3.51
N ILE A 50 7.07 -5.23 -2.83
CA ILE A 50 6.73 -6.53 -3.40
C ILE A 50 5.31 -6.46 -3.95
N VAL A 51 5.18 -6.74 -5.24
CA VAL A 51 3.89 -6.88 -5.92
C VAL A 51 3.36 -8.30 -5.71
N THR A 52 2.16 -8.41 -5.14
CA THR A 52 1.49 -9.70 -4.92
C THR A 52 0.20 -9.86 -5.72
N THR A 53 -0.24 -8.82 -6.42
CA THR A 53 -1.48 -8.73 -7.19
C THR A 53 -1.30 -7.90 -8.45
N ASP A 54 -2.31 -7.88 -9.31
CA ASP A 54 -2.47 -7.02 -10.48
C ASP A 54 -2.79 -5.54 -10.14
N PHE A 55 -2.67 -5.17 -8.86
CA PHE A 55 -2.79 -3.80 -8.38
C PHE A 55 -1.88 -3.57 -7.18
N ILE A 56 -1.60 -2.29 -6.92
CA ILE A 56 -0.89 -1.79 -5.75
C ILE A 56 -1.87 -0.99 -4.90
N TYR A 57 -1.84 -1.20 -3.59
CA TYR A 57 -2.53 -0.36 -2.61
C TYR A 57 -1.51 0.40 -1.78
N LEU A 58 -1.41 1.72 -2.00
CA LEU A 58 -0.56 2.64 -1.25
C LEU A 58 -1.33 3.18 -0.04
N ARG A 59 -0.75 3.08 1.15
CA ARG A 59 -1.32 3.67 2.36
C ARG A 59 -0.39 4.72 2.94
N LEU A 60 -0.76 5.98 2.71
CA LEU A 60 -0.01 7.15 3.19
C LEU A 60 -0.61 7.56 4.53
N ILE A 61 0.16 7.37 5.60
CA ILE A 61 -0.29 7.63 6.97
C ILE A 61 0.45 8.85 7.45
N GLY A 62 -0.31 9.93 7.67
CA GLY A 62 0.23 11.13 8.30
C GLY A 62 0.63 10.85 9.74
N ASP A 63 1.49 11.72 10.27
CA ASP A 63 1.83 11.68 11.68
C ASP A 63 0.63 12.14 12.52
N ARG A 64 0.12 11.22 13.33
CA ARG A 64 -1.07 11.42 14.17
C ARG A 64 -0.80 12.22 15.42
N SER A 65 0.46 12.52 15.76
CA SER A 65 0.78 13.43 16.86
C SER A 65 0.70 14.91 16.47
N ILE A 66 0.56 15.22 15.17
CA ILE A 66 0.43 16.59 14.69
C ILE A 66 -0.97 17.11 15.01
N SER A 67 -1.03 18.30 15.61
CA SER A 67 -2.31 18.97 15.90
C SER A 67 -3.03 19.37 14.61
N GLU A 68 -4.35 19.32 14.60
CA GLU A 68 -5.15 19.74 13.44
C GLU A 68 -4.91 21.21 13.06
N HIS A 69 -4.60 22.05 14.05
CA HIS A 69 -4.26 23.47 13.82
C HIS A 69 -2.98 23.66 13.01
N GLU A 70 -2.15 22.62 12.91
CA GLU A 70 -0.89 22.62 12.19
C GLU A 70 -1.01 22.01 10.78
N PHE A 71 -2.21 21.59 10.37
CA PHE A 71 -2.47 21.07 9.04
C PHE A 71 -2.33 22.16 7.96
N GLY A 72 -2.08 21.74 6.72
CA GLY A 72 -1.85 22.65 5.58
C GLY A 72 -0.44 23.25 5.52
N ARG A 73 0.41 22.93 6.49
CA ARG A 73 1.84 23.24 6.49
C ARG A 73 2.65 21.95 6.45
N ILE A 74 3.81 21.99 5.82
CA ILE A 74 4.75 20.87 5.87
C ILE A 74 5.37 20.85 7.28
N GLN A 75 5.00 19.84 8.08
CA GLN A 75 5.51 19.65 9.44
C GLN A 75 6.72 18.70 9.48
N LYS A 76 6.72 17.70 8.59
CA LYS A 76 7.83 16.78 8.36
C LYS A 76 8.08 16.71 6.86
N ASP A 77 9.32 16.96 6.44
CA ASP A 77 9.70 16.73 5.06
C ASP A 77 9.78 15.23 4.80
N ARG A 78 8.94 14.75 3.89
CA ARG A 78 8.85 13.36 3.42
C ARG A 78 9.10 13.25 1.93
N VAL A 79 9.56 14.32 1.28
CA VAL A 79 9.82 14.34 -0.16
C VAL A 79 10.74 13.18 -0.57
N PRO A 80 11.85 12.89 0.14
CA PRO A 80 12.72 11.78 -0.23
C PRO A 80 12.00 10.42 -0.20
N GLU A 81 11.20 10.14 0.82
CA GLU A 81 10.44 8.88 0.91
C GLU A 81 9.36 8.80 -0.16
N MET A 82 8.70 9.91 -0.48
CA MET A 82 7.69 9.97 -1.54
C MET A 82 8.31 9.80 -2.93
N GLU A 83 9.50 10.34 -3.17
CA GLU A 83 10.23 10.14 -4.41
C GLU A 83 10.64 8.68 -4.59
N LEU A 84 11.16 8.04 -3.53
CA LEU A 84 11.50 6.62 -3.55
C LEU A 84 10.25 5.76 -3.82
N LEU A 85 9.15 6.02 -3.10
CA LEU A 85 7.90 5.30 -3.31
C LEU A 85 7.37 5.47 -4.75
N ALA A 86 7.41 6.69 -5.28
CA ALA A 86 7.01 6.97 -6.65
C ALA A 86 7.89 6.26 -7.69
N GLN A 87 9.19 6.13 -7.43
CA GLN A 87 10.10 5.35 -8.29
C GLN A 87 9.74 3.87 -8.28
N GLU A 88 9.48 3.29 -7.10
CA GLU A 88 9.09 1.88 -6.99
C GLU A 88 7.75 1.59 -7.68
N VAL A 89 6.78 2.49 -7.56
CA VAL A 89 5.50 2.40 -8.29
C VAL A 89 5.74 2.43 -9.79
N LYS A 90 6.54 3.39 -10.30
CA LYS A 90 6.86 3.48 -11.73
C LYS A 90 7.52 2.20 -12.26
N LYS A 91 8.48 1.65 -11.51
CA LYS A 91 9.14 0.39 -11.85
C LYS A 91 8.12 -0.74 -11.96
N ALA A 92 7.28 -0.92 -10.94
CA ALA A 92 6.26 -1.97 -10.90
C ALA A 92 5.27 -1.88 -12.06
N THR A 93 4.86 -0.66 -12.44
CA THR A 93 3.97 -0.44 -13.59
C THR A 93 4.65 -0.69 -14.94
N ALA A 94 5.96 -0.44 -15.06
CA ALA A 94 6.70 -0.58 -16.31
C ALA A 94 7.11 -2.03 -16.60
N THR A 95 7.39 -2.83 -15.57
CA THR A 95 7.87 -4.21 -15.73
C THR A 95 6.78 -5.23 -16.07
N GLY A 96 5.53 -4.82 -16.29
CA GLY A 96 4.40 -5.73 -16.48
C GLY A 96 4.09 -6.58 -15.24
N ALA A 97 4.66 -6.23 -14.08
CA ALA A 97 4.50 -6.96 -12.82
C ALA A 97 3.05 -6.97 -12.31
N LEU A 98 2.23 -6.03 -12.78
CA LEU A 98 0.82 -5.90 -12.47
C LEU A 98 -0.10 -6.67 -13.46
N GLY A 99 0.47 -7.50 -14.34
CA GLY A 99 -0.29 -8.50 -15.11
C GLY A 99 -1.46 -7.94 -15.92
N GLY A 100 -1.17 -7.22 -17.02
CA GLY A 100 -2.18 -6.84 -18.01
C GLY A 100 -1.94 -5.48 -18.65
N SER A 101 -2.53 -5.26 -19.83
CA SER A 101 -2.48 -4.02 -20.63
C SER A 101 -3.33 -2.88 -20.05
N GLN A 102 -3.62 -2.90 -18.75
CA GLN A 102 -4.45 -1.90 -18.09
C GLN A 102 -3.65 -0.61 -17.84
N PRO A 103 -4.28 0.57 -17.96
CA PRO A 103 -3.60 1.82 -17.67
C PRO A 103 -3.22 1.89 -16.18
N ALA A 104 -2.07 2.50 -15.88
CA ALA A 104 -1.53 2.59 -14.51
C ALA A 104 -2.51 3.20 -13.49
N SER A 105 -3.44 4.05 -13.94
CA SER A 105 -4.52 4.63 -13.11
C SER A 105 -5.45 3.58 -12.51
N ASP A 106 -5.62 2.45 -13.19
CA ASP A 106 -6.56 1.40 -12.77
C ASP A 106 -5.92 0.40 -11.82
N CYS A 107 -4.58 0.32 -11.87
CA CYS A 107 -3.77 -0.60 -11.08
C CYS A 107 -3.25 0.02 -9.77
N ILE A 108 -3.38 1.33 -9.55
CA ILE A 108 -2.91 2.00 -8.32
C ILE A 108 -4.11 2.51 -7.53
N ARG A 109 -4.20 2.04 -6.28
CA ARG A 109 -5.15 2.54 -5.29
C ARG A 109 -4.37 3.20 -4.18
N TYR A 110 -4.83 4.34 -3.68
CA TYR A 110 -4.20 4.99 -2.54
C TYR A 110 -5.24 5.48 -1.53
N SER A 111 -4.87 5.43 -0.26
CA SER A 111 -5.60 6.12 0.80
C SER A 111 -4.66 6.98 1.62
N CYS A 112 -5.15 8.16 1.98
CA CYS A 112 -4.53 9.08 2.92
C CYS A 112 -5.45 9.19 4.13
N LEU A 113 -4.94 8.94 5.33
CA LEU A 113 -5.71 9.08 6.56
C LEU A 113 -5.21 10.27 7.36
N ASN A 114 -5.99 11.34 7.36
CA ASN A 114 -5.94 12.43 8.34
C ASN A 114 -7.24 12.41 9.15
N HIS A 115 -7.24 12.92 10.38
CA HIS A 115 -8.34 12.78 11.35
C HIS A 115 -9.73 13.25 10.82
N HIS A 116 -9.76 14.09 9.77
CA HIS A 116 -10.97 14.59 9.08
C HIS A 116 -11.13 14.15 7.62
N MET A 117 -10.20 13.35 7.09
CA MET A 117 -10.30 12.82 5.73
C MET A 117 -10.23 11.30 5.80
N GLN A 118 -11.32 10.69 6.28
CA GLN A 118 -11.60 9.30 5.97
C GLN A 118 -12.09 9.21 4.52
N SER A 119 -11.20 9.43 3.56
CA SER A 119 -11.45 8.96 2.20
C SER A 119 -11.15 7.47 2.19
N THR A 120 -12.05 6.72 2.81
CA THR A 120 -12.21 5.29 2.59
C THR A 120 -12.79 5.13 1.20
N PHE A 121 -11.94 5.15 0.17
CA PHE A 121 -12.28 4.48 -1.08
C PHE A 121 -11.97 3.00 -0.87
N ILE A 122 -12.91 2.31 -0.24
CA ILE A 122 -13.11 0.90 -0.57
C ILE A 122 -13.81 0.93 -1.93
N LEU A 123 -13.16 0.31 -2.90
CA LEU A 123 -13.75 -0.04 -4.19
C LEU A 123 -15.10 -0.74 -4.01
#